data_AF-A0A8T7DBK2-F1
#
_entry.id   AF-A0A8T7DBK2-F1
#
_cell.length_a   1.000
_cell.length_b   1.000
_cell.length_c   1.000
_cell.angle_alpha   90.00
_cell.angle_beta   90.00
_cell.angle_gamma   90.00
#
_symmetry.space_group_name_H-M   'P 1'
#
loop_
_entity.id
_entity.type
_entity.pdbx_description
1 polymer ?
#
loop_
_entity_poly.entity_id
_entity_poly.type
_entity_poly.pdbx_seq_one_letter_code
_entity_poly.pdbx_strand_id
1 'polypeptide(L)' 'MLRSLNTPFRIHHHELSISASIGIALFPNDGTDVKELVQKADKSMYEAKNLGGTNIICLMMNN' A
#
# COMPACT_ATOMS: atom_id res chain seq x y z
N MET A 1 0.66 11.03 -5.94
CA MET A 1 0.21 10.57 -4.61
C MET A 1 1.38 9.99 -3.80
N LEU A 2 2.01 8.88 -4.18
CA LEU A 2 3.16 8.31 -3.43
C LEU A 2 4.41 9.20 -3.36
N ARG A 3 4.73 9.91 -4.45
CA ARG A 3 5.89 10.83 -4.49
C ARG A 3 5.82 11.93 -3.43
N SER A 4 4.62 12.33 -3.02
CA SER A 4 4.42 13.35 -1.98
C SER A 4 4.84 12.86 -0.59
N LEU A 5 4.89 11.54 -0.36
CA LEU A 5 5.37 10.93 0.89
C LEU A 5 6.89 10.70 0.89
N ASN A 6 7.54 10.81 -0.27
CA ASN A 6 8.99 10.63 -0.39
C ASN A 6 9.79 11.91 -0.09
N THR A 7 9.11 13.05 0.13
CA THR A 7 9.79 14.25 0.62
C THR A 7 10.18 14.06 2.08
N PRO A 8 11.45 14.20 2.45
CA PRO A 8 11.88 14.00 3.82
C PRO A 8 11.20 14.97 4.80
N PHE A 9 10.88 14.47 5.98
CA PHE A 9 10.31 15.26 7.06
C PHE A 9 11.43 15.81 7.93
N ARG A 10 11.41 17.12 8.19
CA ARG A 10 12.35 17.74 9.11
C ARG A 10 11.79 17.79 10.52
N ILE A 11 12.39 17.03 11.43
CA ILE A 11 12.05 17.02 12.85
C ILE A 11 13.27 17.51 13.63
N HIS A 12 13.20 18.72 14.18
CA HIS A 12 14.35 19.43 14.76
C HIS A 12 15.54 19.55 13.79
N HIS A 13 16.64 18.87 14.10
CA HIS A 13 17.87 18.82 13.32
C HIS A 13 18.01 17.51 12.52
N HIS A 14 16.98 16.67 12.51
CA HIS A 14 16.96 15.40 11.80
C HIS A 14 16.09 15.46 10.55
N GLU A 15 16.58 14.84 9.49
CA GLU A 15 15.85 14.63 8.26
C GLU A 15 15.44 13.16 8.18
N LEU A 16 14.13 12.91 8.19
CA LEU A 16 13.56 11.56 8.21
C LEU A 16 12.93 11.27 6.84
N SER A 17 13.46 10.26 6.16
CA SER A 17 12.85 9.73 4.96
C SER A 17 11.92 8.57 5.33
N ILE A 18 10.69 8.61 4.84
CA ILE A 18 9.75 7.50 4.96
C ILE A 18 9.47 6.91 3.59
N SER A 19 9.05 5.66 3.57
CA SER A 19 8.52 4.98 2.39
C SER A 19 7.10 4.51 2.69
N ALA A 20 6.28 4.42 1.64
CA ALA A 20 4.89 3.99 1.75
C ALA A 20 4.60 2.88 0.76
N SER A 21 3.82 1.89 1.21
CA SER A 21 3.33 0.78 0.41
C SER A 21 1.81 0.86 0.37
N ILE A 22 1.23 0.65 -0.81
CA ILE A 22 -0.22 0.78 -0.99
C ILE A 22 -0.75 -0.53 -1.58
N GLY A 23 -1.76 -1.09 -0.91
CA GLY A 23 -2.55 -2.20 -1.42
C GLY A 23 -3.91 -1.71 -1.93
N ILE A 24 -4.35 -2.27 -3.05
CA ILE A 24 -5.63 -1.93 -3.69
C ILE A 24 -6.51 -3.19 -3.75
N ALA A 25 -7.81 -3.02 -3.52
CA ALA A 25 -8.84 -4.01 -3.75
C ALA A 25 -10.00 -3.38 -4.54
N LEU A 26 -10.59 -4.13 -5.46
CA LEU A 26 -11.64 -3.69 -6.39
C LEU A 26 -12.94 -4.47 -6.18
N PHE A 27 -14.00 -3.78 -5.77
CA PHE A 27 -15.34 -4.36 -5.82
C PHE A 27 -15.82 -4.53 -7.28
N PRO A 28 -16.50 -5.62 -7.64
CA PRO A 28 -16.81 -6.80 -6.82
C PRO A 28 -15.73 -7.89 -6.86
N ASN A 29 -14.70 -7.74 -7.70
CA ASN A 29 -13.71 -8.78 -7.99
C ASN A 29 -12.91 -9.28 -6.78
N ASP A 30 -12.62 -8.38 -5.84
CA ASP A 30 -11.78 -8.62 -4.67
C ASP A 30 -12.58 -8.85 -3.38
N GLY A 31 -13.91 -8.85 -3.49
CA GLY A 31 -14.83 -8.99 -2.37
C GLY A 31 -16.16 -8.30 -2.68
N THR A 32 -17.22 -8.84 -2.09
CA THR A 32 -18.58 -8.29 -2.21
C THR A 32 -19.03 -7.56 -0.95
N ASP A 33 -18.25 -7.61 0.12
CA ASP A 33 -18.43 -6.83 1.33
C ASP A 33 -17.16 -6.09 1.77
N VAL A 34 -17.33 -5.14 2.68
CA VAL A 34 -16.25 -4.28 3.17
C VAL A 34 -15.12 -5.07 3.83
N LYS A 35 -15.44 -6.13 4.57
CA LYS A 35 -14.45 -6.93 5.29
C LYS A 35 -13.55 -7.68 4.31
N GLU A 36 -14.13 -8.27 3.26
CA GLU A 36 -13.38 -8.94 2.19
C GLU A 36 -12.44 -7.96 1.46
N LEU A 37 -12.97 -6.78 1.07
CA LEU A 37 -12.19 -5.75 0.39
C LEU A 37 -11.02 -5.23 1.25
N VAL A 38 -11.25 -4.99 2.55
CA VAL A 38 -10.19 -4.54 3.47
C VAL A 38 -9.13 -5.61 3.65
N GLN A 39 -9.51 -6.88 3.85
CA GLN A 39 -8.54 -7.98 3.98
C GLN A 39 -7.70 -8.13 2.70
N LYS A 40 -8.32 -7.94 1.53
CA LYS A 40 -7.64 -8.05 0.24
C LYS A 40 -6.68 -6.88 -0.04
N ALA A 41 -7.09 -5.67 0.31
CA ALA A 41 -6.24 -4.49 0.23
C ALA A 41 -5.04 -4.61 1.18
N ASP A 42 -5.27 -5.06 2.41
CA ASP A 42 -4.21 -5.28 3.40
C ASP A 42 -3.18 -6.32 2.94
N LYS A 43 -3.66 -7.45 2.39
CA LYS A 43 -2.78 -8.47 1.79
C LYS A 43 -1.92 -7.88 0.67
N SER A 44 -2.53 -7.11 -0.24
CA SER A 44 -1.80 -6.47 -1.34
C SER A 44 -0.78 -5.44 -0.84
N MET A 45 -1.09 -4.73 0.25
CA MET A 45 -0.16 -3.78 0.89
C MET A 45 1.04 -4.49 1.50
N TYR A 46 0.84 -5.62 2.17
CA TYR A 46 1.94 -6.42 2.73
C TYR A 46 2.90 -6.92 1.65
N GLU A 47 2.38 -7.38 0.51
CA GLU A 47 3.23 -7.72 -0.64
C GLU A 47 4.01 -6.49 -1.14
N ALA A 48 3.35 -5.33 -1.26
CA ALA A 48 4.00 -4.09 -1.68
C ALA A 48 5.13 -3.66 -0.71
N LYS A 49 4.92 -3.90 0.59
CA LYS A 49 5.90 -3.67 1.66
C LYS A 49 7.11 -4.59 1.49
N ASN A 50 6.87 -5.88 1.27
CA ASN A 50 7.92 -6.89 1.12
C ASN A 50 8.80 -6.66 -0.12
N LEU A 51 8.27 -6.00 -1.16
CA LEU A 51 9.04 -5.58 -2.35
C LEU A 51 9.89 -4.31 -2.14
N GLY A 52 10.13 -3.86 -0.90
CA GLY A 52 11.02 -2.73 -0.60
C GLY A 52 10.32 -1.41 -0.27
N GLY A 53 9.03 -1.45 0.06
CA GLY A 53 8.39 -0.35 0.77
C GLY A 53 7.93 0.85 -0.07
N THR A 54 8.05 0.83 -1.40
CA THR A 54 7.71 1.97 -2.30
C THR A 54 6.72 1.61 -3.41
N ASN A 55 6.06 0.46 -3.29
CA ASN A 55 5.25 -0.12 -4.37
C ASN A 55 3.74 0.08 -4.16
N ILE A 56 3.01 0.01 -5.27
CA ILE A 56 1.54 -0.12 -5.30
C ILE A 56 1.23 -1.49 -5.87
N ILE A 57 0.46 -2.31 -5.16
CA ILE A 57 0.06 -3.65 -5.64
C ILE A 57 -1.45 -3.81 -5.56
N CYS A 58 -2.01 -4.43 -6.59
CA CYS A 58 -3.35 -4.99 -6.62
C CYS A 58 -3.20 -6.48 -6.94
N LEU A 59 -3.56 -7.35 -6.01
CA LEU A 59 -3.45 -8.80 -6.21
C LEU A 59 -4.65 -9.31 -7.00
N MET A 60 -4.49 -9.40 -8.32
CA MET A 60 -5.39 -10.17 -9.16
C MET A 60 -5.19 -11.65 -8.79
N MET A 61 -6.17 -12.28 -8.14
CA MET A 61 -6.15 -13.75 -8.04
C MET A 61 -6.39 -14.28 -9.45
N ASN A 62 -5.34 -14.79 -10.09
CA ASN A 62 -5.51 -15.69 -11.23
C ASN A 62 -6.32 -16.88 -10.73
N ASN A 63 -7.44 -17.10 -11.41
CA ASN A 63 -8.32 -18.25 -11.29
C ASN A 63 -7.54 -19.54 -11.58
#